data_AF-A0A1J5TYR8-F1
#
_entry.id   AF-A0A1J5TYR8-F1
#
_cell.length_a   1.000
_cell.length_b   1.000
_cell.length_c   1.000
_cell.angle_alpha   90.00
_cell.angle_beta   90.00
_cell.angle_gamma   90.00
#
_symmetry.space_group_name_H-M   'P 1'
#
loop_
_entity.id
_entity.type
_entity.pdbx_description
1 polymer ?
#
loop_
_entity_poly.entity_id
_entity_poly.type
_entity_poly.pdbx_seq_one_letter_code
_entity_poly.pdbx_strand_id
1 'polypeptide(L)'
;MMEVIGIVGSIASVIALILPASSKSQRISHAVYVLIIVVVSITAFSYKSDLSKINNAEHGAKKLINNYRQYTNLGFSMAALSFLEKNKDIYPDSYNRAKELCDNNDCLGNKYRKNNNSSNHSLSQIDVSSALVGMLRGIGDISAKH
;
A
#
# COMPACT_ATOMS: atom_id res chain seq x y z
N MET A 1 -3.92 -14.52 7.70
CA MET A 1 -5.14 -15.33 7.50
C MET A 1 -5.13 -16.58 8.39
N MET A 2 -4.07 -17.40 8.41
CA MET A 2 -3.96 -18.56 9.32
C MET A 2 -4.05 -18.20 10.82
N GLU A 3 -3.41 -17.10 11.26
CA GLU A 3 -3.45 -16.69 12.68
C GLU A 3 -4.86 -16.27 13.15
N VAL A 4 -5.63 -15.64 12.28
CA VAL A 4 -7.01 -15.19 12.58
C VAL A 4 -7.95 -16.39 12.68
N ILE A 5 -7.81 -17.37 11.77
CA ILE A 5 -8.59 -18.61 11.80
C ILE A 5 -8.26 -19.40 13.07
N GLY A 6 -6.99 -19.41 13.51
CA GLY A 6 -6.57 -20.03 14.76
C GLY A 6 -7.22 -19.40 16.00
N ILE A 7 -7.17 -18.06 16.12
CA ILE A 7 -7.76 -17.34 17.26
C ILE A 7 -9.28 -17.51 17.30
N VAL A 8 -9.95 -17.34 16.16
CA VAL A 8 -11.41 -17.49 16.05
C VAL A 8 -11.84 -18.94 16.32
N GLY A 9 -11.08 -19.93 15.82
CA GLY A 9 -11.33 -21.35 16.08
C GLY A 9 -11.15 -21.73 17.55
N SER A 10 -10.13 -21.16 18.22
CA SER A 10 -9.91 -21.41 19.65
C SER A 10 -11.02 -20.83 20.52
N ILE A 11 -11.49 -19.61 20.22
CA ILE A 11 -12.61 -18.98 20.94
C ILE A 11 -13.91 -19.74 20.69
N ALA A 12 -14.19 -20.15 19.45
CA ALA A 12 -15.37 -20.97 19.13
C ALA A 12 -15.36 -22.33 19.84
N SER A 13 -14.19 -22.97 19.96
CA SER A 13 -14.02 -24.24 20.68
C SER A 13 -14.29 -24.09 22.18
N VAL A 14 -13.77 -23.02 22.81
CA VAL A 14 -14.00 -22.73 24.24
C VAL A 14 -15.48 -22.44 24.51
N ILE A 15 -16.16 -21.69 23.64
CA ILE A 15 -17.59 -21.41 23.75
C ILE A 15 -18.42 -22.70 23.57
N ALA A 16 -18.01 -23.60 22.67
CA ALA A 16 -18.67 -24.88 22.45
C ALA A 16 -18.50 -25.86 23.63
N LEU A 17 -17.38 -25.78 24.36
CA LEU A 17 -17.07 -26.65 25.50
C LEU A 17 -17.78 -26.24 26.80
N ILE A 18 -18.15 -24.96 26.95
CA ILE A 18 -18.63 -24.41 28.23
C ILE A 18 -20.17 -24.32 28.32
N LEU A 19 -20.91 -24.44 27.20
CA LEU A 19 -22.36 -24.24 27.19
C LEU A 19 -23.15 -25.54 27.01
N PRO A 20 -23.78 -26.08 28.07
CA PRO A 20 -24.70 -27.21 27.95
C PRO A 20 -25.98 -26.72 27.26
N ALA A 21 -26.04 -26.83 25.94
CA ALA A 21 -27.22 -26.44 25.18
C ALA A 21 -28.32 -27.49 25.33
N SER A 22 -29.17 -27.30 26.35
CA SER A 22 -30.24 -28.22 26.74
C SER A 22 -31.44 -28.19 25.80
N SER A 23 -31.60 -27.16 24.96
CA SER A 23 -32.70 -27.04 23.99
C SER A 23 -32.24 -26.63 22.58
N LYS A 24 -32.98 -27.07 21.55
CA LYS A 24 -32.71 -26.73 20.13
C LYS A 24 -32.74 -25.22 19.88
N SER A 25 -33.57 -24.47 20.61
CA SER A 25 -33.67 -23.01 20.50
C SER A 25 -32.38 -22.32 20.99
N GLN A 26 -31.83 -22.75 22.12
CA GLN A 26 -30.56 -22.21 22.63
C GLN A 26 -29.37 -22.53 21.71
N ARG A 27 -29.35 -23.70 21.07
CA ARG A 27 -28.33 -24.05 20.07
C ARG A 27 -28.34 -23.09 18.88
N ILE A 28 -29.53 -22.72 18.39
CA ILE A 28 -29.68 -21.79 17.27
C ILE A 28 -29.21 -20.39 17.70
N SER A 29 -29.62 -19.91 18.88
CA SER A 29 -29.18 -18.60 19.39
C SER A 29 -27.65 -18.52 19.54
N HIS A 30 -27.01 -19.59 20.00
CA HIS A 30 -25.55 -19.64 20.08
C HIS A 30 -24.87 -19.69 18.72
N ALA A 31 -25.41 -20.46 17.76
CA ALA A 31 -24.88 -20.49 16.40
C ALA A 31 -24.93 -19.10 15.75
N VAL A 32 -26.03 -18.36 15.95
CA VAL A 32 -26.16 -16.97 15.47
C VAL A 32 -25.14 -16.05 16.14
N TYR A 33 -24.97 -16.16 17.46
CA TYR A 33 -24.02 -15.32 18.21
C TYR A 33 -22.56 -15.56 17.77
N VAL A 34 -22.17 -16.82 17.61
CA VAL A 34 -20.84 -17.19 17.10
C VAL A 34 -20.64 -16.66 15.68
N LEU A 35 -21.65 -16.80 14.81
CA LEU A 35 -21.57 -16.29 13.44
C LEU A 35 -21.37 -14.76 13.41
N ILE A 36 -22.08 -14.01 14.26
CA ILE A 36 -21.90 -12.55 14.37
C ILE A 36 -20.47 -12.21 14.80
N ILE A 37 -19.93 -12.88 15.82
CA ILE A 37 -18.55 -12.65 16.28
C ILE A 37 -17.55 -12.92 15.16
N VAL A 38 -17.73 -14.02 14.40
CA VAL A 38 -16.87 -14.36 13.27
C VAL A 38 -16.91 -13.26 12.20
N VAL A 39 -18.10 -12.81 11.81
CA VAL A 39 -18.27 -11.75 10.79
C VAL A 39 -17.63 -10.44 11.25
N VAL A 40 -17.88 -10.01 12.48
CA VAL A 40 -17.29 -8.79 13.06
C VAL A 40 -15.76 -8.91 13.14
N SER A 41 -15.23 -10.08 13.50
CA SER A 41 -13.80 -10.30 13.57
C SER A 41 -13.16 -10.24 12.17
N ILE A 42 -13.72 -10.93 11.18
CA ILE A 42 -13.19 -10.94 9.80
C ILE A 42 -13.17 -9.52 9.22
N THR A 43 -14.26 -8.78 9.40
CA THR A 43 -14.36 -7.40 8.91
C THR A 43 -13.33 -6.50 9.59
N ALA A 44 -13.25 -6.51 10.92
CA ALA A 44 -12.26 -5.73 11.67
C ALA A 44 -10.81 -6.04 11.27
N PHE A 45 -10.47 -7.32 11.07
CA PHE A 45 -9.13 -7.71 10.61
C PHE A 45 -8.83 -7.27 9.18
N SER A 46 -9.82 -7.31 8.29
CA SER A 46 -9.66 -6.85 6.91
C SER A 46 -9.38 -5.34 6.87
N TYR A 47 -10.17 -4.54 7.60
CA TYR A 47 -9.93 -3.10 7.75
C TYR A 47 -8.55 -2.79 8.32
N LYS A 48 -8.12 -3.53 9.37
CA LYS A 48 -6.78 -3.35 9.95
C LYS A 48 -5.68 -3.66 8.94
N SER A 49 -5.84 -4.72 8.15
CA SER A 49 -4.87 -5.09 7.10
C SER A 49 -4.75 -3.99 6.06
N ASP A 50 -5.86 -3.46 5.57
CA ASP A 50 -5.84 -2.41 4.54
C ASP A 50 -5.24 -1.11 5.08
N LEU A 51 -5.59 -0.72 6.31
CA LEU A 51 -4.99 0.44 6.97
C LEU A 51 -3.48 0.28 7.15
N SER A 52 -3.01 -0.92 7.53
CA SER A 52 -1.58 -1.19 7.67
C SER A 52 -0.82 -1.07 6.34
N LYS A 53 -1.43 -1.48 5.23
CA LYS A 53 -0.84 -1.35 3.90
C LYS A 53 -0.68 0.11 3.51
N ILE A 54 -1.71 0.92 3.72
CA ILE A 54 -1.68 2.36 3.48
C ILE A 54 -0.57 3.01 4.33
N ASN A 55 -0.57 2.77 5.64
CA ASN A 55 0.42 3.35 6.55
C ASN A 55 1.87 2.95 6.20
N ASN A 56 2.08 1.70 5.79
CA ASN A 56 3.40 1.24 5.33
C ASN A 56 3.83 1.94 4.04
N ALA A 57 2.89 2.19 3.12
CA ALA A 57 3.18 2.96 1.91
C ALA A 57 3.49 4.43 2.23
N GLU A 58 2.75 5.08 3.14
CA GLU A 58 3.05 6.44 3.60
C GLU A 58 4.45 6.54 4.21
N HIS A 59 4.79 5.62 5.12
CA HIS A 59 6.13 5.55 5.72
C HIS A 59 7.22 5.28 4.69
N GLY A 60 6.95 4.39 3.72
CA GLY A 60 7.86 4.09 2.62
C GLY A 60 8.13 5.32 1.75
N ALA A 61 7.08 6.07 1.39
CA ALA A 61 7.18 7.30 0.62
C ALA A 61 8.00 8.37 1.38
N LYS A 62 7.72 8.60 2.67
CA LYS A 62 8.50 9.51 3.53
C LYS A 62 9.97 9.10 3.58
N LYS A 63 10.25 7.82 3.78
CA LYS A 63 11.62 7.30 3.83
C LYS A 63 12.35 7.51 2.50
N LEU A 64 11.67 7.29 1.37
CA LEU A 64 12.25 7.49 0.05
C LEU A 64 12.58 8.98 -0.20
N ILE A 65 11.67 9.89 0.18
CA ILE A 65 11.90 11.34 0.09
C ILE A 65 13.02 11.82 1.00
N ASN A 66 13.07 11.33 2.25
CA ASN A 66 14.12 11.72 3.20
C ASN A 66 15.51 11.35 2.69
N ASN A 67 15.61 10.28 1.88
CA ASN A 67 16.85 9.85 1.25
C ASN A 67 17.04 10.43 -0.16
N TYR A 68 16.19 11.35 -0.64
CA TYR A 68 16.27 11.93 -1.99
C TYR A 68 17.69 12.38 -2.37
N ARG A 69 18.39 13.05 -1.44
CA ARG A 69 19.75 13.57 -1.65
C ARG A 69 20.82 12.49 -1.83
N GLN A 70 20.53 11.23 -1.48
CA GLN A 70 21.45 10.10 -1.64
C GLN A 70 21.38 9.48 -3.04
N TYR A 71 20.37 9.85 -3.84
CA TYR A 71 20.17 9.34 -5.19
C TYR A 71 20.57 10.38 -6.25
N THR A 72 20.95 9.90 -7.44
CA THR A 72 20.93 10.74 -8.65
C THR A 72 19.47 10.98 -9.08
N ASN A 73 19.18 12.00 -9.88
CA ASN A 73 17.80 12.25 -10.36
C ASN A 73 17.21 11.02 -11.08
N LEU A 74 18.02 10.35 -11.90
CA LEU A 74 17.65 9.09 -12.55
C LEU A 74 17.42 7.98 -11.52
N GLY A 75 18.35 7.77 -10.59
CA GLY A 75 18.25 6.74 -9.57
C GLY A 75 17.02 6.93 -8.68
N PHE A 76 16.71 8.18 -8.34
CA PHE A 76 15.51 8.53 -7.59
C PHE A 76 14.25 8.26 -8.40
N SER A 77 14.23 8.66 -9.68
CA SER A 77 13.06 8.46 -10.54
C SER A 77 12.73 6.97 -10.70
N MET A 78 13.76 6.13 -10.86
CA MET A 78 13.61 4.67 -10.89
C MET A 78 13.13 4.11 -9.55
N ALA A 79 13.71 4.56 -8.44
CA ALA A 79 13.28 4.12 -7.11
C ALA A 79 11.83 4.51 -6.80
N ALA A 80 11.41 5.71 -7.20
CA ALA A 80 10.05 6.20 -7.08
C ALA A 80 9.07 5.40 -7.95
N LEU A 81 9.44 5.08 -9.19
CA LEU A 81 8.64 4.22 -10.06
C LEU A 81 8.49 2.80 -9.50
N SER A 82 9.58 2.17 -9.06
CA SER A 82 9.52 0.85 -8.42
C SER A 82 8.67 0.87 -7.15
N PHE A 83 8.76 1.94 -6.35
CA PHE A 83 7.90 2.12 -5.19
C PHE A 83 6.42 2.21 -5.56
N LEU A 84 6.08 3.02 -6.58
CA LEU A 84 4.69 3.17 -7.04
C LEU A 84 4.16 1.88 -7.67
N GLU A 85 4.99 1.14 -8.39
CA GLU A 85 4.63 -0.17 -8.96
C GLU A 85 4.28 -1.18 -7.87
N LYS A 86 5.10 -1.23 -6.81
CA LYS A 86 4.85 -2.11 -5.66
C LYS A 86 3.55 -1.79 -4.93
N ASN A 87 3.13 -0.53 -4.92
CA ASN A 87 1.92 -0.05 -4.23
C ASN A 87 0.79 0.32 -5.22
N LYS A 88 0.82 -0.25 -6.42
CA LYS A 88 -0.16 0.04 -7.49
C LYS A 88 -1.58 -0.37 -7.12
N ASP A 89 -1.74 -1.34 -6.23
CA ASP A 89 -3.03 -1.76 -5.68
C ASP A 89 -3.74 -0.63 -4.92
N ILE A 90 -2.97 0.26 -4.28
CA ILE A 90 -3.49 1.38 -3.47
C ILE A 90 -3.43 2.70 -4.24
N TYR A 91 -2.38 2.92 -5.05
CA TYR A 91 -2.15 4.17 -5.78
C TYR A 91 -2.02 3.96 -7.30
N PRO A 92 -3.03 3.37 -7.97
CA PRO A 92 -2.95 3.05 -9.40
C PRO A 92 -2.78 4.30 -10.27
N ASP A 93 -3.48 5.38 -9.94
CA ASP A 93 -3.42 6.64 -10.69
C ASP A 93 -2.05 7.33 -10.57
N SER A 94 -1.47 7.32 -9.37
CA SER A 94 -0.13 7.85 -9.15
C SER A 94 0.91 7.07 -9.93
N TYR A 95 0.81 5.74 -9.95
CA TYR A 95 1.68 4.89 -10.78
C TYR A 95 1.52 5.20 -12.27
N ASN A 96 0.28 5.28 -12.77
CA ASN A 96 0.02 5.55 -14.18
C ASN A 96 0.55 6.92 -14.60
N ARG A 97 0.33 7.98 -13.79
CA ARG A 97 0.85 9.32 -14.05
C ARG A 97 2.38 9.38 -13.97
N ALA A 98 2.99 8.70 -13.01
CA ALA A 98 4.44 8.62 -12.90
C ALA A 98 5.06 7.91 -14.11
N LYS A 99 4.42 6.83 -14.59
CA LYS A 99 4.83 6.13 -15.79
C LYS A 99 4.72 7.02 -17.02
N GLU A 100 3.57 7.67 -17.23
CA GLU A 100 3.35 8.60 -18.34
C GLU A 100 4.37 9.75 -18.32
N LEU A 101 4.59 10.36 -17.16
CA LEU A 101 5.61 11.39 -16.97
C LEU A 101 6.98 10.89 -17.40
N CYS A 102 7.30 9.63 -17.08
CA CYS A 102 8.58 9.05 -17.39
C CYS A 102 8.75 8.69 -18.87
N ASP A 103 7.71 8.15 -19.50
CA ASP A 103 7.67 7.83 -20.92
C ASP A 103 7.80 9.11 -21.77
N ASN A 104 7.13 10.20 -21.37
CA ASN A 104 7.17 11.49 -22.07
C ASN A 104 8.52 12.22 -21.95
N ASN A 105 9.29 11.96 -20.90
CA ASN A 105 10.55 12.64 -20.61
C ASN A 105 11.78 11.76 -20.81
N ASP A 106 11.59 10.54 -21.35
CA ASP A 106 12.65 9.56 -21.63
C ASP A 106 13.54 9.32 -20.40
N CYS A 107 12.97 8.98 -19.22
CA CYS A 107 13.83 8.80 -18.03
C CYS A 107 14.88 7.71 -18.23
N LEU A 108 14.52 6.66 -18.96
CA LEU A 108 15.42 5.55 -19.31
C LEU A 108 16.42 5.92 -20.41
N GLY A 109 16.37 7.18 -20.85
CA GLY A 109 17.19 7.86 -21.83
C GLY A 109 18.39 7.08 -22.27
N ASN A 110 18.21 6.46 -23.43
CA ASN A 110 19.18 5.60 -24.06
C ASN A 110 20.48 6.41 -24.23
N LYS A 111 21.52 6.11 -23.45
CA LYS A 111 22.88 6.69 -23.59
C LYS A 111 23.46 6.54 -25.02
N TYR A 112 22.76 5.83 -25.90
CA TYR A 112 23.13 5.54 -27.29
C TYR A 112 22.27 6.28 -28.34
N ARG A 113 21.31 7.15 -27.97
CA ARG A 113 20.53 7.91 -28.96
C ARG A 113 21.35 9.10 -29.49
N LYS A 114 21.91 8.91 -30.70
CA LYS A 114 22.94 9.71 -31.38
C LYS A 114 22.60 11.19 -31.68
N ASN A 115 21.49 11.75 -31.16
CA ASN A 115 21.01 13.08 -31.57
C ASN A 115 20.15 13.81 -30.51
N ASN A 116 20.49 13.69 -29.23
CA ASN A 116 19.82 14.44 -28.16
C ASN A 116 20.81 15.43 -27.52
N ASN A 117 20.46 16.72 -27.51
CA ASN A 117 21.21 17.75 -26.77
C ASN A 117 21.25 17.37 -25.28
N SER A 118 22.42 16.96 -24.76
CA SER A 118 22.55 16.37 -23.41
C SER A 118 22.06 17.31 -22.29
N SER A 119 22.09 18.62 -22.53
CA SER A 119 21.57 19.64 -21.61
C SER A 119 20.07 19.55 -21.39
N ASN A 120 19.28 19.28 -22.44
CA ASN A 120 17.82 19.17 -22.32
C ASN A 120 17.40 17.92 -21.54
N HIS A 121 18.18 16.85 -21.65
CA HIS A 121 17.94 15.59 -20.95
C HIS A 121 18.27 15.67 -19.45
N SER A 122 19.29 16.42 -19.07
CA SER A 122 19.58 16.62 -17.64
C SER A 122 18.50 17.46 -16.95
N LEU A 123 17.94 18.45 -17.63
CA LEU A 123 16.85 19.27 -17.11
C LEU A 123 15.56 18.46 -16.98
N SER A 124 15.20 17.68 -18.01
CA SER A 124 14.01 16.81 -17.94
C SER A 124 14.12 15.79 -16.80
N GLN A 125 15.31 15.23 -16.52
CA GLN A 125 15.50 14.34 -15.38
C GLN A 125 15.30 15.04 -14.02
N ILE A 126 15.69 16.31 -13.88
CA ILE A 126 15.46 17.11 -12.66
C ILE A 126 13.96 17.37 -12.49
N ASP A 127 13.28 17.73 -13.58
CA ASP A 127 11.84 18.03 -13.53
C ASP A 127 11.03 16.78 -13.18
N VAL A 128 11.37 15.63 -13.78
CA VAL A 128 10.74 14.35 -13.45
C VAL A 128 11.01 13.96 -12.00
N SER A 129 12.26 14.03 -11.54
CA SER A 129 12.59 13.67 -10.16
C SER A 129 11.86 14.57 -9.16
N SER A 130 11.78 15.87 -9.43
CA SER A 130 11.04 16.85 -8.63
C SER A 130 9.54 16.57 -8.60
N ALA A 131 8.93 16.26 -9.76
CA ALA A 131 7.52 15.89 -9.84
C ALA A 131 7.22 14.59 -9.06
N LEU A 132 8.12 13.61 -9.13
CA LEU A 132 8.00 12.36 -8.35
C LEU A 132 8.16 12.61 -6.85
N VAL A 133 9.01 13.54 -6.42
CA VAL A 133 9.05 14.00 -5.02
C VAL A 133 7.69 14.59 -4.62
N GLY A 134 7.08 15.41 -5.46
CA GLY A 134 5.75 15.97 -5.22
C GLY A 134 4.69 14.89 -5.05
N MET A 135 4.65 13.90 -5.94
CA MET A 135 3.72 12.76 -5.84
C MET A 135 3.92 11.97 -4.55
N LEU A 136 5.17 11.63 -4.21
CA LEU A 136 5.49 10.89 -3.00
C LEU A 136 5.19 11.70 -1.73
N ARG A 137 5.30 13.04 -1.77
CA ARG A 137 4.92 13.90 -0.64
C ARG A 137 3.42 13.88 -0.45
N GLY A 138 2.65 13.94 -1.55
CA GLY A 138 1.22 13.68 -1.50
C GLY A 138 0.93 12.36 -0.78
N ILE A 139 1.57 11.26 -1.19
CA ILE A 139 1.36 9.96 -0.55
C ILE A 139 1.79 9.97 0.93
N GLY A 140 2.90 10.61 1.29
CA GLY A 140 3.36 10.66 2.69
C GLY A 140 2.52 11.57 3.59
N ASP A 141 1.99 12.67 3.07
CA ASP A 141 1.36 13.73 3.85
C ASP A 141 -0.18 13.69 3.79
N ILE A 142 -0.78 12.89 2.89
CA ILE A 142 -2.22 12.58 2.86
C ILE A 142 -2.67 11.76 4.09
N SER A 143 -1.80 11.55 5.08
CA SER A 143 -2.19 11.25 6.46
C SER A 143 -2.96 12.44 7.07
N ALA A 144 -4.15 12.69 6.51
CA ALA A 144 -5.15 13.58 7.01
C ALA A 144 -5.81 12.89 8.21
N LYS A 145 -5.90 13.66 9.30
CA LYS A 145 -6.89 13.54 10.36
C LYS A 145 -8.02 12.56 10.03
N HIS A 146 -7.97 11.38 10.63
CA HIS A 146 -9.13 10.55 10.88
C HIS A 146 -9.23 10.33 12.39
#